data_AF-A0A9E4RR32-F1
#
_entry.id   AF-A0A9E4RR32-F1
#
_cell.length_a   1.000
_cell.length_b   1.000
_cell.length_c   1.000
_cell.angle_alpha   90.00
_cell.angle_beta   90.00
_cell.angle_gamma   90.00
#
_symmetry.space_group_name_H-M   'P 1'
#
loop_
_entity.id
_entity.type
_entity.pdbx_description
1 polymer ?
#
loop_
_entity_poly.entity_id
_entity_poly.type
_entity_poly.pdbx_seq_one_letter_code
_entity_poly.pdbx_strand_id
1 'polypeptide(L)'
;RTVGLLKRLHLLNEVVQGGVSRYEVADPERRHDHLVCEHCGKAVQIPTRFLDDLRERLVAEAGFDLHVEHSALSGLCADCRQDVAHSHSGHGHAPDPERHHERPRSG
;
A
#
# COMPACT_ATOMS: atom_id res chain seq x y z
N ARG A 1 -10.79 -21.13 5.08
CA ARG A 1 -11.52 -20.65 6.29
C ARG A 1 -10.61 -20.50 7.51
N THR A 2 -9.71 -21.45 7.82
CA THR A 2 -8.77 -21.35 8.97
C THR A 2 -7.71 -20.25 8.83
N VAL A 3 -7.07 -20.12 7.67
CA VAL A 3 -6.05 -19.10 7.42
C VAL A 3 -6.59 -17.68 7.64
N GLY A 4 -7.79 -17.39 7.15
CA GLY A 4 -8.46 -16.10 7.39
C GLY A 4 -8.79 -15.83 8.86
N LEU A 5 -9.03 -16.86 9.67
CA LEU A 5 -9.17 -16.70 11.13
C LEU A 5 -7.81 -16.42 11.78
N LEU A 6 -6.77 -17.16 11.42
CA LEU A 6 -5.42 -16.99 11.97
C LEU A 6 -4.81 -15.62 11.63
N LYS A 7 -5.10 -15.08 10.44
CA LYS A 7 -4.78 -13.70 10.07
C LYS A 7 -5.51 -12.68 10.94
N ARG A 8 -6.80 -12.89 11.20
CA ARG A 8 -7.60 -12.02 12.09
C ARG A 8 -7.19 -12.12 13.56
N LEU A 9 -6.64 -13.27 13.98
CA LEU A 9 -6.09 -13.48 15.30
C LEU A 9 -4.61 -13.11 15.40
N HIS A 10 -4.03 -12.53 14.35
CA HIS A 10 -2.64 -12.06 14.34
C HIS A 10 -1.60 -13.15 14.62
N LEU A 11 -1.88 -14.38 14.18
CA LEU A 11 -0.98 -15.54 14.29
C LEU A 11 -0.26 -15.86 12.98
N LEU A 12 -0.65 -15.23 11.87
CA LEU A 12 -0.04 -15.40 10.55
C LEU A 12 0.09 -14.07 9.80
N ASN A 13 1.29 -13.81 9.28
CA ASN A 13 1.58 -12.81 8.24
C ASN A 13 1.38 -13.43 6.86
N GLU A 14 0.91 -12.65 5.89
CA GLU A 14 0.83 -13.05 4.48
C GLU A 14 1.79 -12.21 3.64
N VAL A 15 2.62 -12.88 2.85
CA VAL A 15 3.51 -12.27 1.86
C VAL A 15 3.08 -12.77 0.49
N VAL A 16 2.68 -11.87 -0.41
CA VAL A 16 2.30 -12.24 -1.79
C VAL A 16 3.48 -11.98 -2.71
N GLN A 17 4.01 -13.04 -3.31
CA GLN A 17 5.13 -12.97 -4.26
C GLN A 17 4.80 -13.79 -5.51
N GLY A 18 4.81 -13.15 -6.68
CA GLY A 18 4.53 -13.82 -7.97
C GLY A 18 3.14 -14.46 -8.07
N GLY A 19 2.13 -13.88 -7.39
CA GLY A 19 0.78 -14.43 -7.35
C GLY A 19 0.59 -15.59 -6.37
N VAL A 20 1.63 -15.95 -5.61
CA VAL A 20 1.58 -16.98 -4.57
C VAL A 20 1.62 -16.34 -3.19
N SER A 21 0.65 -16.69 -2.34
CA SER A 21 0.63 -16.31 -0.93
C SER A 21 1.50 -17.25 -0.10
N ARG A 22 2.54 -16.72 0.54
CA ARG A 22 3.25 -17.37 1.64
C ARG A 22 2.72 -16.86 2.97
N TYR A 23 2.59 -17.77 3.93
CA TYR A 23 2.17 -17.45 5.28
C TYR A 23 3.32 -17.72 6.25
N GLU A 24 3.58 -16.77 7.14
CA GLU A 24 4.63 -16.86 8.14
C GLU A 24 4.00 -16.69 9.53
N VAL A 25 4.45 -17.45 10.52
CA VAL A 25 3.95 -17.32 11.89
C VAL A 25 4.32 -15.93 12.41
N ALA A 26 3.32 -15.21 12.92
CA ALA A 26 3.56 -13.91 13.51
C ALA A 26 4.34 -14.09 14.82
N ASP A 27 5.46 -13.39 14.94
CA ASP A 27 6.28 -13.35 16.15
C ASP A 27 5.81 -12.17 17.02
N PRO A 28 5.22 -12.42 18.20
CA PRO A 28 4.74 -11.36 19.10
C PRO A 28 5.84 -10.41 19.58
N GLU A 29 7.10 -10.87 19.61
CA GLU A 29 8.24 -10.05 20.02
C GLU A 29 8.79 -9.19 18.88
N ARG A 30 8.35 -9.43 17.64
CA ARG A 30 8.74 -8.68 16.44
C ARG A 30 7.55 -7.95 15.83
N ARG A 31 6.76 -7.24 16.64
CA ARG A 31 5.72 -6.33 16.11
C ARG A 31 6.35 -5.27 15.21
N HIS A 32 5.99 -5.29 13.93
CA HIS A 32 6.37 -4.28 12.96
C HIS A 32 5.17 -3.97 12.07
N ASP A 33 5.04 -2.70 11.70
CA ASP A 33 4.05 -2.22 10.75
C ASP A 33 4.68 -2.13 9.36
N HIS A 34 3.85 -2.10 8.31
CA HIS A 34 4.33 -2.08 6.93
C HIS A 34 3.99 -0.76 6.26
N LEU A 35 4.93 -0.16 5.54
CA LEU A 35 4.65 0.89 4.57
C LEU A 35 4.63 0.26 3.17
N VAL A 36 3.59 0.53 2.38
CA VAL A 36 3.44 -0.02 1.02
C VAL A 36 3.36 1.11 0.01
N CYS A 37 4.22 1.07 -1.01
CA CYS A 37 4.18 2.01 -2.12
C CYS A 37 2.98 1.70 -3.02
N GLU A 38 2.08 2.68 -3.19
CA GLU A 38 0.90 2.55 -4.04
C GLU A 38 1.24 2.46 -5.54
N HIS A 39 2.40 2.97 -5.95
CA HIS A 39 2.81 2.97 -7.36
C HIS A 39 3.53 1.67 -7.77
N CYS A 40 4.55 1.27 -7.03
CA CYS A 40 5.40 0.13 -7.40
C CYS A 40 5.22 -1.11 -6.51
N GLY A 41 4.38 -1.05 -5.47
CA GLY A 41 4.14 -2.15 -4.55
C GLY A 41 5.28 -2.45 -3.56
N LYS A 42 6.38 -1.67 -3.58
CA LYS A 42 7.50 -1.82 -2.64
C LYS A 42 7.00 -1.73 -1.19
N ALA A 43 7.24 -2.76 -0.40
CA ALA A 43 6.90 -2.81 1.02
C ALA A 43 8.16 -2.66 1.88
N VAL A 44 8.09 -1.88 2.95
CA VAL A 44 9.15 -1.76 3.96
C VAL A 44 8.57 -1.94 5.36
N GLN A 45 9.32 -2.62 6.23
CA GLN A 45 8.95 -2.79 7.63
C GLN A 45 9.38 -1.57 8.43
N ILE A 46 8.51 -1.10 9.31
CA ILE A 46 8.81 -0.04 10.27
C ILE A 46 8.54 -0.52 11.70
N PRO A 47 9.35 -0.09 12.68
CA PRO A 47 9.04 -0.30 14.08
C PRO A 47 7.69 0.32 14.44
N THR A 48 6.87 -0.39 15.22
CA THR A 48 5.53 0.12 15.65
C THR A 48 5.60 1.44 16.41
N ARG A 49 6.74 1.71 17.08
CA ARG A 49 6.99 2.98 17.79
C ARG A 49 6.87 4.25 16.92
N PHE A 50 6.96 4.11 15.60
CA PHE A 50 6.76 5.25 14.68
C PHE A 50 5.33 5.82 14.74
N LEU A 51 4.37 5.08 15.32
CA LEU A 51 2.97 5.48 15.42
C LEU A 51 2.57 5.88 16.84
N ASP A 52 3.48 5.86 17.80
CA ASP A 52 3.18 6.15 19.22
C ASP A 52 2.64 7.58 19.39
N ASP A 53 3.36 8.57 18.85
CA ASP A 53 2.92 9.98 18.88
C ASP A 53 1.54 10.19 18.22
N LEU A 54 1.25 9.44 17.15
CA LEU A 54 -0.07 9.50 16.49
C LEU A 54 -1.16 8.94 17.39
N ARG A 55 -0.90 7.80 18.06
CA ARG A 55 -1.84 7.20 19.01
C ARG A 55 -2.14 8.17 20.14
N GLU A 56 -1.12 8.75 20.76
CA GLU A 56 -1.28 9.72 21.85
C GLU A 56 -2.15 10.89 21.45
N ARG A 57 -1.92 11.46 20.25
CA ARG A 57 -2.72 12.57 19.73
C ARG A 57 -4.17 12.18 19.44
N LEU A 58 -4.41 11.00 18.87
CA LEU A 58 -5.79 10.54 18.62
C LEU A 58 -6.57 10.30 19.90
N VAL A 59 -5.91 9.80 20.95
CA VAL A 59 -6.51 9.68 22.28
C VAL A 59 -6.83 11.06 22.85
N ALA A 60 -5.87 12.00 22.81
CA ALA A 60 -6.03 13.31 23.41
C ALA A 60 -7.04 14.22 22.67
N GLU A 61 -6.99 14.23 21.34
CA GLU A 61 -7.77 15.16 20.50
C GLU A 61 -9.14 14.59 20.13
N ALA A 62 -9.24 13.27 19.93
CA ALA A 62 -10.44 12.61 19.41
C ALA A 62 -11.03 11.55 20.35
N GLY A 63 -10.39 11.25 21.48
CA GLY A 63 -10.81 10.16 22.38
C GLY A 63 -10.71 8.78 21.73
N PHE A 64 -9.89 8.63 20.69
CA PHE A 64 -9.80 7.42 19.90
C PHE A 64 -8.51 6.65 20.20
N ASP A 65 -8.64 5.45 20.79
CA ASP A 65 -7.50 4.56 21.05
C ASP A 65 -7.18 3.74 19.80
N LEU A 66 -6.14 4.17 19.07
CA LEU A 66 -5.73 3.54 17.83
C LEU A 66 -4.90 2.28 18.13
N HIS A 67 -5.46 1.11 17.83
CA HIS A 67 -4.75 -0.16 17.82
C HIS A 67 -4.21 -0.48 16.42
N VAL A 68 -2.97 -0.09 16.14
CA VAL A 68 -2.30 -0.48 14.89
C VAL A 68 -1.78 -1.90 15.05
N GLU A 69 -2.44 -2.84 14.39
CA GLU A 69 -1.96 -4.22 14.23
C GLU A 69 -1.98 -4.54 12.73
N HIS A 70 -0.83 -4.91 12.17
CA HIS A 70 -0.72 -5.37 10.78
C HIS A 70 -1.26 -4.37 9.74
N SER A 71 -1.10 -3.07 10.00
CA SER A 71 -1.55 -2.04 9.05
C SER A 71 -0.50 -1.84 7.97
N ALA A 72 -0.90 -2.05 6.71
CA ALA A 72 -0.17 -1.55 5.57
C ALA A 72 -0.54 -0.06 5.41
N LEU A 73 0.33 0.81 5.89
CA LEU A 73 0.24 2.24 5.65
C LEU A 73 0.65 2.52 4.21
N SER A 74 -0.31 2.96 3.40
CA SER A 74 -0.06 3.25 1.99
C SER A 74 0.60 4.61 1.79
N GLY A 75 1.49 4.71 0.80
CA GLY A 75 2.16 5.95 0.43
C GLY A 75 3.01 5.79 -0.83
N LEU A 76 4.00 6.66 -1.03
CA LEU A 76 4.96 6.55 -2.15
C LEU A 76 6.38 6.33 -1.62
N CYS A 77 7.12 5.38 -2.19
CA CYS A 77 8.53 5.20 -1.88
C CYS A 77 9.40 6.36 -2.42
N ALA A 78 10.64 6.47 -1.95
CA ALA A 78 11.55 7.53 -2.37
C ALA A 78 11.72 7.59 -3.90
N ASP A 79 11.90 6.41 -4.53
CA ASP A 79 12.06 6.27 -5.97
C ASP A 79 10.84 6.84 -6.71
N CYS A 80 9.63 6.38 -6.37
CA CYS A 80 8.40 6.83 -7.03
C CYS A 80 8.09 8.30 -6.74
N ARG A 81 8.42 8.84 -5.55
CA ARG A 81 8.23 10.28 -5.26
C ARG A 81 9.08 11.17 -6.17
N GLN A 82 10.27 10.73 -6.55
CA GLN A 82 11.13 11.45 -7.48
C GLN A 82 10.54 11.41 -8.90
N ASP A 83 10.00 10.26 -9.32
CA ASP A 83 9.33 10.12 -10.61
C ASP A 83 8.10 11.03 -10.77
N VAL A 84 7.28 11.18 -9.72
CA VAL A 84 6.13 12.11 -9.77
C VAL A 84 6.59 13.57 -9.83
N ALA A 85 7.68 13.92 -9.14
CA ALA A 85 8.24 15.28 -9.16
C ALA A 85 8.80 15.67 -10.54
N HIS A 86 9.27 14.70 -11.33
CA HIS A 86 9.71 14.92 -12.71
C HIS A 86 8.56 15.02 -13.72
N SER A 87 7.36 14.56 -13.35
CA SER A 87 6.18 14.54 -14.24
C SER A 87 5.42 15.88 -14.27
N HIS A 88 5.68 16.79 -13.34
CA HIS A 88 5.03 18.10 -13.27
C HIS A 88 5.87 19.27 -13.81
N SER A 89 7.06 19.01 -14.38
CA SER A 89 7.92 20.07 -14.97
C SER A 89 7.91 20.12 -16.50
N GLY A 90 6.98 19.45 -17.16
CA GLY A 90 6.73 19.67 -18.58
C GLY A 90 6.14 18.44 -19.25
N HIS A 91 4.95 18.61 -19.81
CA HIS A 91 4.62 18.32 -21.22
C HIS A 91 3.10 18.54 -21.37
N GLY A 92 2.73 19.66 -21.99
CA GLY A 92 1.38 19.86 -22.49
C GLY A 92 1.12 18.83 -23.58
N HIS A 93 0.23 17.88 -23.31
CA HIS A 93 -0.28 17.00 -24.35
C HIS A 93 -1.46 17.72 -25.03
N ALA A 94 -1.22 18.22 -26.25
CA ALA A 94 -2.30 18.61 -27.14
C ALA A 94 -3.09 17.35 -27.53
N PRO A 95 -4.43 17.40 -27.61
CA PRO A 95 -5.22 16.28 -28.09
C PRO A 95 -4.92 16.01 -29.57
N ASP A 96 -4.61 14.75 -29.90
CA ASP A 96 -4.40 14.23 -31.25
C ASP A 96 -5.72 14.25 -32.03
N PRO A 97 -5.85 15.00 -33.15
CA PRO A 97 -6.99 14.88 -34.03
C PRO A 97 -6.77 13.66 -34.94
N GLU A 98 -7.85 12.94 -35.21
CA GLU A 98 -7.97 11.89 -36.25
C GLU A 98 -7.67 10.45 -35.84
N ARG A 99 -8.74 9.78 -35.38
CA ARG A 99 -8.94 8.35 -35.71
C ARG A 99 -10.22 8.19 -36.51
N HIS A 100 -10.07 8.20 -37.83
CA HIS A 100 -11.10 7.70 -38.75
C HIS A 100 -11.31 6.21 -38.51
N HIS A 101 -12.50 5.84 -38.02
CA HIS A 101 -12.97 4.45 -38.01
C HIS A 101 -13.56 4.11 -39.38
N GLU A 102 -12.81 3.37 -40.21
CA GLU A 102 -13.39 2.66 -41.35
C GLU A 102 -14.11 1.40 -40.86
N ARG A 103 -15.40 1.30 -41.22
CA ARG A 103 -16.26 0.14 -40.92
C ARG A 103 -15.99 -0.98 -41.93
N PRO A 104 -15.91 -2.25 -41.52
CA PRO A 104 -15.82 -3.36 -42.48
C PRO A 104 -17.15 -3.55 -43.23
N ARG A 105 -17.06 -3.74 -44.56
CA ARG A 105 -18.18 -4.12 -45.43
C ARG A 105 -18.53 -5.59 -45.21
N SER A 106 -19.78 -5.86 -44.86
CA SER A 106 -20.37 -7.19 -44.85
C SER A 106 -20.46 -7.74 -46.28
N GLY A 107 -19.94 -8.95 -46.50
CA GLY A 107 -20.19 -9.78 -47.66
C GLY A 107 -20.77 -11.10 -47.21
#